data_AF-A0A0K8S4K2-F1
#
_entry.id   AF-A0A0K8S4K2-F1
#
_cell.length_a   1.000
_cell.length_b   1.000
_cell.length_c   1.000
_cell.angle_alpha   90.00
_cell.angle_beta   90.00
_cell.angle_gamma   90.00
#
_symmetry.space_group_name_H-M   'P 1'
#
loop_
_entity.id
_entity.type
_entity.pdbx_description
1 polymer ?
#
loop_
_entity_poly.entity_id
_entity_poly.type
_entity_poly.pdbx_seq_one_letter_code
_entity_poly.pdbx_strand_id
1 'polypeptide(L)'
;LYTCPDQPRHMSAAVDVFNYRLPYADIFGGVSAMSKTQFEKVNGFSNKYWGWGGEDDDMAARIKSSGLHITRYPPSVARYTMLSHTKQKANPKRFETLYQGKKRMKVDGLNSLKYRKIKGRLTSLFTWVLVEL
;
A
#
# COMPACT_ATOMS: atom_id res chain seq x y z
N LEU A 1 -7.97 1.19 16.11
CA LEU A 1 -7.91 -0.29 16.01
C LEU A 1 -7.07 -0.69 14.81
N TYR A 2 -5.84 -1.17 15.02
CA TYR A 2 -4.95 -1.65 13.97
C TYR A 2 -5.16 -3.15 13.74
N THR A 3 -6.30 -3.49 13.13
CA THR A 3 -6.72 -4.87 12.86
C THR A 3 -7.27 -5.01 11.45
N CYS A 4 -7.31 -6.25 10.94
CA CYS A 4 -7.84 -6.56 9.62
C CYS A 4 -9.31 -7.01 9.75
N PRO A 5 -10.27 -6.32 9.12
CA PRO A 5 -11.65 -6.79 9.03
C PRO A 5 -11.83 -7.68 7.78
N ASP A 6 -13.08 -8.07 7.48
CA ASP A 6 -13.41 -8.94 6.34
C ASP A 6 -13.06 -8.37 4.96
N GLN A 7 -12.85 -7.05 4.88
CA GLN A 7 -12.50 -6.32 3.67
C GLN A 7 -11.22 -5.50 3.86
N PRO A 8 -10.37 -5.31 2.84
CA PRO A 8 -9.20 -4.44 2.95
C PRO A 8 -9.56 -3.06 3.52
N ARG A 9 -8.77 -2.59 4.48
CA ARG A 9 -9.08 -1.34 5.19
C ARG A 9 -8.04 -0.28 4.89
N HIS A 10 -8.49 0.88 4.41
CA HIS A 10 -7.68 2.09 4.39
C HIS A 10 -7.86 2.79 5.75
N MET A 11 -6.78 2.83 6.53
CA MET A 11 -6.77 3.34 7.90
C MET A 11 -6.58 4.86 7.93
N SER A 12 -5.69 5.40 7.11
CA SER A 12 -5.35 6.83 7.06
C SER A 12 -6.28 7.67 6.19
N ALA A 13 -7.60 7.51 6.37
CA ALA A 13 -8.59 8.19 5.54
C ALA A 13 -8.66 9.71 5.74
N ALA A 14 -8.22 10.23 6.89
CA ALA A 14 -8.23 11.66 7.20
C ALA A 14 -6.86 12.11 7.71
N VAL A 15 -6.00 12.60 6.81
CA VAL A 15 -4.65 13.10 7.14
C VAL A 15 -4.65 14.63 7.21
N ASP A 16 -3.94 15.19 8.18
CA ASP A 16 -3.84 16.64 8.44
C ASP A 16 -3.41 17.47 7.22
N VAL A 17 -2.40 17.04 6.47
CA VAL A 17 -1.93 17.73 5.25
C VAL A 17 -2.97 17.79 4.13
N PHE A 18 -4.02 16.97 4.21
CA PHE A 18 -5.16 17.00 3.31
C PHE A 18 -6.40 17.63 3.97
N ASN A 19 -6.21 18.42 5.02
CA ASN A 19 -7.28 19.02 5.82
C ASN A 19 -8.29 17.99 6.33
N TYR A 20 -7.82 16.79 6.68
CA TYR A 20 -8.65 15.66 7.13
C TYR A 20 -9.71 15.23 6.10
N ARG A 21 -9.49 15.51 4.81
CA ARG A 21 -10.36 15.09 3.70
C ARG A 21 -9.69 13.96 2.91
N LEU A 22 -10.50 13.03 2.43
CA LEU A 22 -10.06 11.97 1.54
C LEU A 22 -9.72 12.56 0.16
N PRO A 23 -8.48 12.43 -0.35
CA PRO A 23 -8.11 13.07 -1.62
C PRO A 23 -8.89 12.55 -2.83
N TYR A 24 -9.15 11.24 -2.89
CA TYR A 24 -9.98 10.58 -3.91
C TYR A 24 -10.49 9.22 -3.41
N ALA A 25 -11.58 8.71 -3.99
CA ALA A 25 -12.29 7.54 -3.47
C ALA A 25 -11.46 6.25 -3.41
N ASP A 26 -10.50 6.11 -4.33
CA ASP A 26 -9.70 4.90 -4.52
C ASP A 26 -8.37 4.92 -3.75
N ILE A 27 -8.06 6.01 -3.05
CA ILE A 27 -6.80 6.12 -2.32
C ILE A 27 -6.67 5.03 -1.26
N PHE A 28 -5.55 4.31 -1.33
CA PHE A 28 -5.21 3.20 -0.43
C PHE A 28 -3.80 3.34 0.20
N GLY A 29 -3.16 4.49 -0.02
CA GLY A 29 -1.84 4.81 0.53
C GLY A 29 -1.84 5.31 1.96
N GLY A 30 -0.65 5.48 2.53
CA GLY A 30 -0.46 5.87 3.92
C GLY A 30 -0.44 4.64 4.85
N VAL A 31 -1.57 4.35 5.49
CA VAL A 31 -1.73 3.21 6.40
C VAL A 31 -2.92 2.38 5.95
N SER A 32 -2.68 1.10 5.70
CA SER A 32 -3.69 0.14 5.25
C SER A 32 -3.53 -1.19 5.98
N ALA A 33 -4.63 -1.94 6.10
CA ALA A 33 -4.65 -3.24 6.75
C ALA A 33 -5.34 -4.26 5.84
N MET A 34 -4.70 -5.42 5.67
CA MET A 34 -5.20 -6.55 4.90
C MET A 34 -4.89 -7.84 5.65
N SER A 35 -5.85 -8.75 5.70
CA SER A 35 -5.58 -10.09 6.20
C SER A 35 -4.63 -10.83 5.25
N LYS A 36 -3.97 -11.87 5.76
CA LYS A 36 -3.12 -12.75 4.94
C LYS A 36 -3.86 -13.24 3.69
N THR A 37 -5.09 -13.72 3.86
CA THR A 37 -5.92 -14.26 2.76
C THR A 37 -6.27 -13.19 1.73
N GLN A 38 -6.59 -11.97 2.16
CA GLN A 38 -6.82 -10.84 1.24
C GLN A 38 -5.56 -10.48 0.46
N PHE A 39 -4.41 -10.43 1.13
CA PHE A 39 -3.13 -10.08 0.52
C PHE A 39 -2.67 -11.13 -0.51
N GLU A 40 -2.81 -12.42 -0.18
CA GLU A 40 -2.52 -13.53 -1.09
C GLU A 40 -3.48 -13.53 -2.29
N LYS A 41 -4.78 -13.26 -2.07
CA LYS A 41 -5.78 -13.21 -3.14
C LYS A 41 -5.47 -12.16 -4.21
N VAL A 42 -4.85 -11.04 -3.83
CA VAL A 42 -4.46 -9.97 -4.76
C VAL A 42 -3.03 -10.15 -5.34
N ASN A 43 -2.37 -11.27 -5.05
CA ASN A 43 -0.96 -11.51 -5.36
C ASN A 43 -0.03 -10.42 -4.79
N GLY A 44 -0.34 -9.88 -3.60
CA GLY A 44 0.44 -8.81 -2.98
C GLY A 44 0.59 -7.52 -3.81
N PHE A 45 1.52 -6.66 -3.38
CA PHE A 45 1.91 -5.44 -4.11
C PHE A 45 2.73 -5.77 -5.36
N SER A 46 2.68 -4.87 -6.36
CA SER A 46 3.54 -4.94 -7.55
C SER A 46 5.01 -4.68 -7.18
N ASN A 47 5.93 -5.41 -7.81
CA ASN A 47 7.38 -5.22 -7.65
C ASN A 47 7.97 -4.25 -8.70
N LYS A 48 7.13 -3.53 -9.45
CA LYS A 48 7.56 -2.70 -10.60
C LYS A 48 7.66 -1.21 -10.30
N TYR A 49 7.16 -0.76 -9.15
CA TYR A 49 7.21 0.64 -8.77
C TYR A 49 8.54 0.97 -8.10
N TRP A 50 9.41 1.65 -8.84
CA TRP A 50 10.67 2.20 -8.35
C TRP A 50 10.64 3.72 -8.41
N GLY A 51 10.90 4.39 -7.29
CA GLY A 51 10.61 5.83 -7.13
C GLY A 51 9.15 6.08 -6.77
N TRP A 52 8.74 7.35 -6.73
CA TRP A 52 7.43 7.71 -6.17
C TRP A 52 6.27 7.60 -7.17
N GLY A 53 5.21 6.91 -6.75
CA GLY A 53 3.85 7.05 -7.25
C GLY A 53 3.28 5.86 -8.02
N GLY A 54 1.99 5.62 -7.81
CA GLY A 54 1.15 4.66 -8.55
C GLY A 54 1.05 3.27 -7.91
N GLU A 55 1.90 2.94 -6.95
CA GLU A 55 1.93 1.64 -6.27
C GLU A 55 0.67 1.38 -5.43
N ASP A 56 0.19 2.39 -4.72
CA ASP A 56 -1.02 2.31 -3.90
C ASP A 56 -2.29 2.26 -4.77
N ASP A 57 -2.27 2.97 -5.90
CA ASP A 57 -3.35 2.94 -6.89
C ASP A 57 -3.42 1.58 -7.60
N ASP A 58 -2.26 0.96 -7.88
CA ASP A 58 -2.17 -0.41 -8.41
C ASP A 58 -2.77 -1.40 -7.43
N MET A 59 -2.43 -1.29 -6.13
CA MET A 59 -3.03 -2.13 -5.09
C MET A 59 -4.54 -1.93 -4.99
N ALA A 60 -5.04 -0.69 -5.02
CA ALA A 60 -6.47 -0.42 -5.04
C ALA A 60 -7.16 -1.08 -6.24
N ALA A 61 -6.53 -1.05 -7.42
CA ALA A 61 -7.04 -1.73 -8.62
C ALA A 61 -7.04 -3.26 -8.47
N ARG A 62 -6.02 -3.86 -7.84
CA ARG A 62 -5.94 -5.30 -7.54
C ARG A 62 -7.01 -5.77 -6.55
N ILE A 63 -7.28 -4.96 -5.53
CA ILE A 63 -8.35 -5.20 -4.55
C ILE A 63 -9.70 -5.29 -5.28
N LYS A 64 -10.01 -4.28 -6.10
CA LYS A 64 -11.26 -4.22 -6.88
C LYS A 64 -11.37 -5.37 -7.89
N SER A 65 -10.30 -5.69 -8.61
CA SER A 65 -10.30 -6.77 -9.60
C SER A 65 -10.49 -8.15 -8.96
N SER A 66 -10.20 -8.28 -7.66
CA SER A 66 -10.37 -9.50 -6.88
C SER A 66 -11.74 -9.60 -6.19
N GLY A 67 -12.67 -8.68 -6.48
CA GLY A 67 -14.00 -8.62 -5.88
C GLY A 67 -14.01 -8.18 -4.42
N LEU A 68 -12.94 -7.52 -3.95
CA LEU A 68 -12.85 -6.91 -2.63
C LEU A 68 -13.13 -5.40 -2.75
N HIS A 69 -13.51 -4.76 -1.65
CA HIS A 69 -13.70 -3.31 -1.61
C HIS A 69 -12.98 -2.68 -0.41
N ILE A 70 -12.59 -1.42 -0.56
CA ILE A 70 -11.85 -0.70 0.47
C ILE A 70 -12.85 -0.17 1.51
N THR A 71 -12.65 -0.55 2.77
CA THR A 71 -13.41 -0.03 3.91
C THR A 71 -12.62 1.03 4.65
N ARG A 72 -13.32 1.97 5.31
CA ARG A 72 -12.73 3.08 6.06
C ARG A 72 -13.51 3.32 7.34
N TYR A 73 -12.81 3.76 8.37
CA TYR A 73 -13.46 4.34 9.55
C TYR A 73 -13.96 5.76 9.23
N PRO A 74 -14.95 6.27 9.98
CA PRO A 74 -15.35 7.66 9.86
C PRO A 74 -14.16 8.60 10.16
N PRO A 75 -14.13 9.82 9.56
CA PRO A 75 -13.03 10.77 9.76
C PRO A 75 -12.78 11.15 11.22
N SER A 76 -13.76 11.00 12.12
CA SER A 76 -13.60 11.23 13.56
C SER A 76 -12.66 10.23 14.25
N VAL A 77 -12.52 9.03 13.69
CA VAL A 77 -11.66 7.95 14.21
C VAL A 77 -10.36 7.84 13.39
N ALA A 78 -10.44 8.11 12.08
CA ALA A 78 -9.35 7.89 11.13
C ALA A 78 -8.42 9.10 10.95
N ARG A 79 -8.16 9.88 12.01
CA ARG A 79 -7.30 11.08 11.96
C ARG A 79 -5.83 10.70 12.09
N TYR A 80 -5.02 11.14 11.14
CA TYR A 80 -3.58 10.91 11.09
C TYR A 80 -2.81 12.23 10.93
N THR A 81 -1.63 12.29 11.53
CA THR A 81 -0.70 13.42 11.41
C THR A 81 0.51 13.00 10.60
N MET A 82 0.80 13.73 9.52
CA MET A 82 1.98 13.51 8.71
C MET A 82 3.19 14.21 9.34
N LEU A 83 4.22 13.44 9.68
CA LEU A 83 5.50 14.01 10.07
C LEU A 83 6.13 14.74 8.86
N SER A 84 6.67 15.94 9.11
CA SER A 84 7.32 16.75 8.07
C SER A 84 8.45 15.99 7.38
N HIS A 85 8.43 15.97 6.04
CA HIS A 85 9.46 15.32 5.23
C HIS A 85 9.57 15.94 3.84
N THR A 86 10.72 15.76 3.20
CA THR A 86 10.93 16.14 1.81
C THR A 86 10.18 15.19 0.88
N LYS A 87 9.40 15.74 -0.05
CA LYS A 87 8.68 14.94 -1.05
C LYS A 87 9.66 14.25 -2.01
N GLN A 88 9.43 12.97 -2.28
CA GLN A 88 10.21 12.24 -3.28
C GLN A 88 9.85 12.68 -4.70
N LYS A 89 10.84 12.57 -5.61
CA LYS A 89 10.64 12.84 -7.03
C LYS A 89 9.74 11.75 -7.64
N ALA A 90 8.69 12.19 -8.34
CA ALA A 90 7.79 11.28 -9.06
C ALA A 90 8.55 10.48 -10.14
N ASN A 91 8.23 9.20 -10.24
CA ASN A 91 8.66 8.41 -11.38
C ASN A 91 7.91 8.89 -12.63
N PRO A 92 8.59 9.33 -13.71
CA PRO A 92 7.92 9.80 -14.92
C PRO A 92 7.08 8.72 -15.62
N LYS A 93 7.41 7.44 -15.42
CA LYS A 93 6.71 6.29 -15.99
C LYS A 93 5.62 5.71 -15.08
N ARG A 94 5.27 6.37 -13.96
CA ARG A 94 4.28 5.84 -13.00
C ARG A 94 2.92 5.55 -13.63
N PHE A 95 2.44 6.42 -14.53
CA PHE A 95 1.13 6.25 -15.15
C PHE A 95 1.13 5.14 -16.21
N GLU A 96 2.21 5.01 -16.97
CA GLU A 96 2.42 3.89 -17.91
C GLU A 96 2.46 2.56 -17.14
N THR A 97 3.18 2.54 -16.02
CA THR A 97 3.28 1.38 -15.14
C THR A 97 1.90 1.02 -14.60
N LEU A 98 1.14 2.00 -14.10
CA LEU A 98 -0.22 1.83 -13.57
C LEU A 98 -1.21 1.31 -14.60
N TYR A 99 -1.22 1.88 -15.81
CA TYR A 99 -2.13 1.47 -16.88
C TYR A 99 -1.97 -0.01 -17.25
N GLN A 100 -0.74 -0.50 -17.22
CA GLN A 100 -0.41 -1.89 -17.48
C GLN A 100 -0.57 -2.80 -16.25
N GLY A 101 -0.79 -2.26 -15.04
CA GLY A 101 -0.83 -2.99 -13.77
C GLY A 101 -1.80 -4.17 -13.75
N LYS A 102 -3.04 -3.95 -14.22
CA LYS A 102 -4.07 -5.01 -14.30
C LYS A 102 -3.64 -6.21 -15.13
N LYS A 103 -2.89 -5.98 -16.22
CA LYS A 103 -2.38 -7.07 -17.10
C LYS A 103 -1.27 -7.85 -16.41
N ARG A 104 -0.44 -7.16 -15.62
CA ARG A 104 0.74 -7.75 -14.95
C ARG A 104 0.41 -8.45 -13.63
N MET A 105 -0.71 -8.15 -12.99
CA MET A 105 -1.09 -8.67 -11.67
C MET A 105 -0.85 -10.19 -11.49
N LYS A 106 -1.10 -11.01 -12.51
CA LYS A 106 -0.91 -12.47 -12.44
C LYS A 106 0.57 -12.92 -12.41
N VAL A 107 1.49 -12.10 -12.91
CA VAL A 107 2.93 -12.42 -13.06
C VAL A 107 3.84 -11.47 -12.28
N ASP A 108 3.26 -10.44 -11.64
CA ASP A 108 3.96 -9.39 -10.90
C ASP A 108 3.34 -9.21 -9.53
N GLY A 109 4.03 -9.68 -8.50
CA GLY A 109 3.69 -9.45 -7.10
C GLY A 109 4.35 -10.46 -6.17
N LEU A 110 3.61 -11.00 -5.21
CA LEU A 110 4.13 -11.96 -4.24
C LEU A 110 4.79 -13.17 -4.93
N ASN A 111 4.20 -13.66 -6.01
CA ASN A 111 4.73 -14.79 -6.79
C ASN A 111 6.02 -14.51 -7.58
N SER A 112 6.41 -13.24 -7.73
CA SER A 112 7.61 -12.84 -8.49
C SER A 112 8.61 -12.03 -7.67
N LEU A 113 8.35 -11.86 -6.37
CA LEU A 113 9.21 -11.14 -5.45
C LEU A 113 10.57 -11.82 -5.36
N LYS A 114 11.62 -11.07 -5.69
CA LYS A 114 13.02 -11.48 -5.51
C LYS A 114 13.65 -10.55 -4.50
N TYR A 115 14.27 -11.14 -3.48
CA TYR A 115 15.03 -10.39 -2.50
C TYR A 115 16.03 -11.32 -1.83
N ARG A 116 17.08 -10.74 -1.23
CA ARG A 116 18.05 -11.46 -0.41
C ARG A 116 18.12 -10.80 0.96
N LYS A 117 17.84 -11.57 2.02
CA LYS A 117 18.02 -11.09 3.40
C LYS A 117 19.52 -10.93 3.67
N ILE A 118 19.94 -9.71 4.01
CA ILE A 118 21.33 -9.40 4.38
C ILE A 118 21.53 -9.56 5.89
N LYS A 119 20.64 -8.97 6.69
CA LYS A 119 20.78 -8.94 8.16
C LYS A 119 19.42 -8.87 8.84
N GLY A 120 19.33 -9.44 10.04
CA GLY A 120 18.19 -9.29 10.94
C GLY A 120 18.66 -8.90 12.34
N ARG A 121 17.94 -7.99 13.00
CA ARG A 121 18.21 -7.59 14.38
C ARG A 121 16.90 -7.52 15.15
N LEU A 122 16.79 -8.31 16.21
CA LEU A 122 15.74 -8.17 17.20
C LEU A 122 16.09 -7.02 18.15
N THR A 123 15.16 -6.11 18.38
CA THR A 123 15.27 -5.05 19.39
C THR A 123 14.09 -5.16 20.36
N SER A 124 14.13 -4.40 21.45
CA SER A 124 13.04 -4.41 22.44
C SER A 124 11.71 -3.90 21.89
N LEU A 125 11.73 -3.05 20.85
CA LEU A 125 10.52 -2.38 20.34
C LEU A 125 10.14 -2.78 18.91
N PHE A 126 11.09 -3.27 18.11
CA PHE A 126 10.86 -3.68 16.73
C PHE A 126 11.87 -4.71 16.23
N THR A 127 11.51 -5.43 15.17
CA THR A 127 12.47 -6.26 14.43
C THR A 127 12.93 -5.52 13.20
N TRP A 128 14.24 -5.35 13.03
CA TRP A 128 14.83 -4.77 11.85
C TRP A 128 15.29 -5.86 10.89
N VAL A 129 14.91 -5.76 9.62
CA VAL A 129 15.30 -6.68 8.56
C VAL A 129 15.88 -5.87 7.40
N LEU A 130 17.14 -6.12 7.07
CA LEU A 130 17.81 -5.55 5.91
C LEU A 130 17.76 -6.53 4.74
N VAL A 131 17.32 -6.04 3.59
CA VAL A 131 17.18 -6.82 2.37
C VAL A 131 17.84 -6.10 1.19
N GLU A 132 18.34 -6.88 0.24
CA GLU A 132 18.63 -6.46 -1.13
C GLU A 132 17.42 -6.83 -1.98
N LEU A 133 16.90 -5.85 -2.73
CA LEU A 133 15.76 -5.99 -3.64
C LEU A 133 16.23 -6.08 -5.10
#